data_AF-A0A970HGB7-F1
#
_entry.id   AF-A0A970HGB7-F1
#
_cell.length_a   1.000
_cell.length_b   1.000
_cell.length_c   1.000
_cell.angle_alpha   90.00
_cell.angle_beta   90.00
_cell.angle_gamma   90.00
#
_symmetry.space_group_name_H-M   'P 1'
#
loop_
_entity.id
_entity.type
_entity.pdbx_description
1 polymer ?
#
loop_
_entity_poly.entity_id
_entity_poly.type
_entity_poly.pdbx_seq_one_letter_code
_entity_poly.pdbx_strand_id
1 'polypeptide(L)'
;MKVDYRELLQELWHLVGYNGFVSTCLELKEGMLFYERDLLLAAYASGLETIIVSALYWACLDSLDALEETASCTERLLGDMPARLLRRDSPIDVQALAESFLATNGWVLLERLPIYIGTFFRYGRGDYNLDDNPDHTLRQVQLALHRGKDDLARELFGGLGATVLRGERIRPCWCKMAHPRLLIWLKGLDNMVNALKATTQLSFPFEDIDKERQRKHNSAIVIDLEAFRNLRRPGGFMFTNHEGLSPQDEVDKIMEDYFFGERCHLPWGALKNIRRHKSRLAPLLLAILENDLLREREIQQQGRGPVLLAIHLAGRLRLKAAVNPLITILAECTVPGVHLVQTIFALERMVDLAEEQLVDLARKRSSLLLDLALADILEHASPCDRVYETLVTIWNRNNRSQQKSLLIDALVNYGDPRALSLLEEARKGGDLEFCRELSRAIAKLQTTNP
;
A
#
# COMPACT_ATOMS: atom_id res chain seq x y z
N MET A 1 -2.31 8.95 40.57
CA MET A 1 -2.13 7.48 40.79
C MET A 1 -1.18 7.01 39.71
N LYS A 2 -0.10 6.28 40.06
CA LYS A 2 0.76 5.67 39.02
C LYS A 2 -0.06 4.53 38.41
N VAL A 3 -0.32 4.57 37.10
CA VAL A 3 -0.96 3.44 36.42
C VAL A 3 0.07 2.32 36.36
N ASP A 4 -0.18 1.21 37.05
CA ASP A 4 0.68 0.03 36.97
C ASP A 4 0.24 -0.80 35.75
N TYR A 5 1.14 -0.98 34.79
CA TYR A 5 0.88 -1.81 33.61
C TYR A 5 0.53 -3.26 33.99
N ARG A 6 0.94 -3.73 35.17
CA ARG A 6 0.56 -5.05 35.70
C ARG A 6 -0.91 -5.14 36.07
N GLU A 7 -1.51 -4.07 36.59
CA GLU A 7 -2.95 -4.01 36.86
C GLU A 7 -3.73 -4.05 35.53
N LEU A 8 -3.26 -3.32 34.52
CA LEU A 8 -3.85 -3.38 33.17
C LEU A 8 -3.76 -4.77 32.54
N LEU A 9 -2.65 -5.50 32.75
CA LEU A 9 -2.51 -6.89 32.30
C LEU A 9 -3.45 -7.84 33.05
N GLN A 10 -3.69 -7.62 34.35
CA GLN A 10 -4.68 -8.39 35.12
C GLN A 10 -6.12 -8.12 34.62
N GLU A 11 -6.45 -6.86 34.35
CA GLU A 11 -7.74 -6.48 33.74
C GLU A 11 -7.90 -7.12 32.36
N LEU A 12 -6.87 -7.05 31.50
CA LEU A 12 -6.87 -7.71 30.21
C LEU A 12 -7.08 -9.22 30.35
N TRP A 13 -6.38 -9.87 31.29
CA TRP A 13 -6.55 -11.31 31.55
C TRP A 13 -8.00 -11.65 31.93
N HIS A 14 -8.68 -10.79 32.70
CA HIS A 14 -10.08 -10.98 33.04
C HIS A 14 -10.99 -10.82 31.82
N LEU A 15 -10.81 -9.73 31.06
CA LEU A 15 -11.66 -9.38 29.91
C LEU A 15 -11.62 -10.43 28.81
N VAL A 16 -10.44 -10.96 28.48
CA VAL A 16 -10.29 -12.00 27.44
C VAL A 16 -10.73 -13.40 27.90
N GLY A 17 -11.27 -13.53 29.12
CA GLY A 17 -11.91 -14.74 29.61
C GLY A 17 -13.43 -14.71 29.44
N TYR A 18 -14.07 -15.88 29.37
CA TYR A 18 -15.52 -16.02 29.18
C TYR A 18 -16.37 -15.09 30.06
N ASN A 19 -16.13 -15.06 31.38
CA ASN A 19 -16.93 -14.23 32.30
C ASN A 19 -16.72 -12.73 32.04
N GLY A 20 -15.48 -12.30 31.78
CA GLY A 20 -15.16 -10.90 31.49
C GLY A 20 -15.77 -10.46 30.17
N PHE A 21 -15.71 -11.30 29.13
CA PHE A 21 -16.35 -11.06 27.85
C PHE A 21 -17.86 -10.87 27.98
N VAL A 22 -18.55 -11.78 28.68
CA VAL A 22 -20.01 -11.69 28.89
C VAL A 22 -20.36 -10.45 29.68
N SER A 23 -19.68 -10.18 30.81
CA SER A 23 -19.95 -9.01 31.65
C SER A 23 -19.76 -7.72 30.86
N THR A 24 -18.66 -7.60 30.11
CA THR A 24 -18.35 -6.39 29.34
C THR A 24 -19.34 -6.19 28.20
N CYS A 25 -19.74 -7.26 27.50
CA CYS A 25 -20.76 -7.16 26.46
C CYS A 25 -22.12 -6.73 27.03
N LEU A 26 -22.49 -7.18 28.23
CA LEU A 26 -23.71 -6.74 28.90
C LEU A 26 -23.64 -5.27 29.31
N GLU A 27 -22.53 -4.85 29.93
CA GLU A 27 -22.30 -3.44 30.29
C GLU A 27 -22.35 -2.51 29.07
N LEU A 28 -21.69 -2.89 27.97
CA LEU A 28 -21.71 -2.12 26.73
C LEU A 28 -23.12 -2.06 26.14
N LYS A 29 -23.84 -3.19 26.13
CA LYS A 29 -25.23 -3.25 25.64
C LYS A 29 -26.15 -2.33 26.42
N GLU A 30 -26.01 -2.25 27.75
CA GLU A 30 -26.79 -1.33 28.59
C GLU A 30 -26.52 0.14 28.26
N GLY A 31 -25.33 0.47 27.75
CA GLY A 31 -24.96 1.80 27.30
C GLY A 31 -25.43 2.16 25.88
N MET A 32 -26.04 1.24 25.12
CA MET A 32 -26.46 1.46 23.74
C MET A 32 -27.93 1.87 23.65
N LEU A 33 -28.22 2.92 22.87
CA LEU A 33 -29.59 3.37 22.58
C LEU A 33 -30.37 2.36 21.72
N PHE A 34 -29.68 1.63 20.84
CA PHE A 34 -30.22 0.53 20.06
C PHE A 34 -29.19 -0.58 19.99
N TYR A 35 -29.65 -1.83 20.06
CA TYR A 35 -28.76 -2.98 19.99
C TYR A 35 -28.31 -3.23 18.55
N GLU A 36 -27.01 -3.16 18.33
CA GLU A 36 -26.35 -3.56 17.09
C GLU A 36 -25.13 -4.42 17.44
N ARG A 37 -25.18 -5.70 17.07
CA ARG A 37 -24.15 -6.70 17.44
C ARG A 37 -22.76 -6.28 17.01
N ASP A 38 -22.61 -5.82 15.77
CA ASP A 38 -21.28 -5.54 15.21
C ASP A 38 -20.68 -4.29 15.87
N LEU A 39 -21.52 -3.30 16.21
CA LEU A 39 -21.11 -2.13 16.99
C LEU A 39 -20.72 -2.50 18.42
N LEU A 40 -21.47 -3.39 19.08
CA LEU A 40 -21.13 -3.93 20.40
C LEU A 40 -19.76 -4.61 20.39
N LEU A 41 -19.52 -5.50 19.43
CA LEU A 41 -18.26 -6.24 19.31
C LEU A 41 -17.08 -5.34 18.94
N ALA A 42 -17.31 -4.31 18.13
CA ALA A 42 -16.31 -3.29 17.82
C ALA A 42 -15.95 -2.46 19.07
N ALA A 43 -16.93 -2.08 19.89
CA ALA A 43 -16.71 -1.38 21.15
C ALA A 43 -15.91 -2.24 22.14
N TYR A 44 -16.24 -3.53 22.26
CA TYR A 44 -15.47 -4.48 23.06
C TYR A 44 -14.01 -4.58 22.58
N ALA A 45 -13.78 -4.73 21.28
CA ALA A 45 -12.44 -4.78 20.70
C ALA A 45 -11.64 -3.50 20.98
N SER A 46 -12.27 -2.33 20.82
CA SER A 46 -11.65 -1.03 21.09
C SER A 46 -11.25 -0.87 22.57
N GLY A 47 -12.05 -1.42 23.48
CA GLY A 47 -11.70 -1.49 24.90
C GLY A 47 -10.43 -2.31 25.16
N LEU A 48 -10.34 -3.50 24.55
CA LEU A 48 -9.12 -4.33 24.63
C LEU A 48 -7.90 -3.60 24.04
N GLU A 49 -8.02 -2.99 22.87
CA GLU A 49 -6.95 -2.21 22.24
C GLU A 49 -6.44 -1.10 23.17
N THR A 50 -7.36 -0.37 23.82
CA THR A 50 -7.02 0.72 24.74
C THR A 50 -6.19 0.22 25.92
N ILE A 51 -6.58 -0.90 26.53
CA ILE A 51 -5.86 -1.50 27.66
C ILE A 51 -4.48 -1.99 27.23
N ILE A 52 -4.39 -2.68 26.08
CA ILE A 52 -3.14 -3.17 25.51
C ILE A 52 -2.16 -2.02 25.26
N VAL A 53 -2.63 -1.00 24.54
CA VAL A 53 -1.82 0.18 24.18
C VAL A 53 -1.34 0.91 25.43
N SER A 54 -2.23 1.07 26.41
CA SER A 54 -1.88 1.71 27.68
C SER A 54 -0.84 0.90 28.46
N ALA A 55 -0.99 -0.42 28.54
CA ALA A 55 -0.03 -1.30 29.21
C ALA A 55 1.35 -1.23 28.55
N LEU A 56 1.40 -1.34 27.22
CA LEU A 56 2.65 -1.24 26.45
C LEU A 56 3.31 0.13 26.63
N TYR A 57 2.54 1.23 26.61
CA TYR A 57 3.08 2.57 26.85
C TYR A 57 3.72 2.69 28.24
N TRP A 58 2.98 2.34 29.30
CA TRP A 58 3.48 2.47 30.68
C TRP A 58 4.70 1.58 30.96
N ALA A 59 4.73 0.38 30.38
CA ALA A 59 5.86 -0.53 30.42
C ALA A 59 7.07 0.03 29.65
N CYS A 60 6.86 0.60 28.46
CA CYS A 60 7.90 1.27 27.65
C CYS A 60 8.60 2.42 28.40
N LEU A 61 7.82 3.19 29.19
CA LEU A 61 8.36 4.22 30.08
C LEU A 61 9.08 3.66 31.32
N ASP A 62 8.88 2.40 31.67
CA ASP A 62 9.56 1.77 32.81
C ASP A 62 10.93 1.26 32.40
N SER A 63 10.97 0.32 31.47
CA SER A 63 12.20 -0.22 30.89
C SER A 63 11.89 -1.05 29.64
N LEU A 64 12.92 -1.39 28.88
CA LEU A 64 12.77 -2.31 27.75
C LEU A 64 12.41 -3.73 28.22
N ASP A 65 12.93 -4.17 29.38
CA ASP A 65 12.61 -5.48 29.96
C ASP A 65 11.13 -5.55 30.39
N ALA A 66 10.61 -4.47 30.99
CA ALA A 66 9.19 -4.37 31.36
C ALA A 66 8.29 -4.39 30.12
N LEU A 67 8.72 -3.72 29.04
CA LEU A 67 8.02 -3.75 27.76
C LEU A 67 8.01 -5.17 27.15
N GLU A 68 9.12 -5.90 27.23
CA GLU A 68 9.23 -7.28 26.74
C GLU A 68 8.36 -8.25 27.55
N GLU A 69 8.35 -8.12 28.87
CA GLU A 69 7.45 -8.88 29.76
C GLU A 69 5.98 -8.61 29.40
N THR A 70 5.63 -7.34 29.22
CA THR A 70 4.26 -6.90 28.90
C THR A 70 3.84 -7.41 27.52
N ALA A 71 4.69 -7.27 26.50
CA ALA A 71 4.44 -7.76 25.16
C ALA A 71 4.22 -9.29 25.16
N SER A 72 5.12 -10.04 25.78
CA SER A 72 5.02 -11.51 25.88
C SER A 72 3.76 -11.95 26.63
N CYS A 73 3.37 -11.20 27.67
CA CYS A 73 2.13 -11.47 28.40
C CYS A 73 0.90 -11.21 27.51
N THR A 74 0.81 -10.05 26.86
CA THR A 74 -0.30 -9.69 25.98
C THR A 74 -0.45 -10.66 24.81
N GLU A 75 0.65 -11.06 24.17
CA GLU A 75 0.65 -12.05 23.08
C GLU A 75 0.07 -13.39 23.54
N ARG A 76 0.48 -13.87 24.71
CA ARG A 76 -0.06 -15.09 25.29
C ARG A 76 -1.56 -14.97 25.60
N LEU A 77 -1.98 -13.86 26.23
CA LEU A 77 -3.37 -13.63 26.59
C LEU A 77 -4.30 -13.60 25.38
N LEU A 78 -3.88 -12.93 24.30
CA LEU A 78 -4.65 -12.88 23.06
C LEU A 78 -4.56 -14.17 22.25
N GLY A 79 -3.42 -14.87 22.28
CA GLY A 79 -3.26 -16.19 21.66
C GLY A 79 -4.18 -17.24 22.28
N ASP A 80 -4.35 -17.20 23.61
CA ASP A 80 -5.23 -18.11 24.34
C ASP A 80 -6.72 -17.70 24.29
N MET A 81 -7.02 -16.46 23.86
CA MET A 81 -8.36 -15.88 23.88
C MET A 81 -9.42 -16.78 23.21
N PRO A 82 -9.22 -17.39 22.02
CA PRO A 82 -10.23 -18.26 21.41
C PRO A 82 -10.63 -19.42 22.32
N ALA A 83 -9.66 -20.08 22.96
CA ALA A 83 -9.92 -21.20 23.87
C ALA A 83 -10.58 -20.73 25.18
N ARG A 84 -10.29 -19.50 25.62
CA ARG A 84 -10.83 -18.93 26.86
C ARG A 84 -12.25 -18.37 26.70
N LEU A 85 -12.62 -17.93 25.50
CA LEU A 85 -13.97 -17.45 25.18
C LEU A 85 -14.93 -18.59 24.85
N LEU A 86 -14.47 -19.62 24.14
CA LEU A 86 -15.32 -20.72 23.69
C LEU A 86 -15.39 -21.84 24.75
N ARG A 87 -16.36 -21.76 25.67
CA ARG A 87 -16.66 -22.86 26.61
C ARG A 87 -17.77 -23.76 26.06
N ARG A 88 -17.57 -25.08 26.16
CA ARG A 88 -18.51 -26.11 25.68
C ARG A 88 -19.90 -26.04 26.31
N ASP A 89 -20.00 -25.50 27.53
CA ASP A 89 -21.26 -25.44 28.29
C ASP A 89 -21.92 -24.04 28.23
N SER A 90 -21.52 -23.19 27.29
CA SER A 90 -22.07 -21.83 27.16
C SER A 90 -23.47 -21.85 26.54
N PRO A 91 -24.36 -20.89 26.91
CA PRO A 91 -25.57 -20.65 26.15
C PRO A 91 -25.25 -20.36 24.68
N ILE A 92 -26.10 -20.88 23.78
CA ILE A 92 -25.89 -20.80 22.31
C ILE A 92 -25.69 -19.35 21.85
N ASP A 93 -26.45 -18.40 22.40
CA ASP A 93 -26.36 -16.98 22.03
C ASP A 93 -25.01 -16.36 22.39
N VAL A 94 -24.45 -16.73 23.56
CA VAL A 94 -23.13 -16.25 24.00
C VAL A 94 -22.03 -16.88 23.15
N GLN A 95 -22.17 -18.16 22.82
CA GLN A 95 -21.23 -18.85 21.94
C GLN A 95 -21.23 -18.23 20.55
N ALA A 96 -22.39 -17.99 19.95
CA ALA A 96 -22.51 -17.34 18.65
C ALA A 96 -21.92 -15.92 18.65
N LEU A 97 -22.10 -15.16 19.75
CA LEU A 97 -21.50 -13.84 19.92
C LEU A 97 -19.97 -13.90 19.98
N ALA A 98 -19.42 -14.85 20.76
CA ALA A 98 -17.97 -15.06 20.87
C ALA A 98 -17.36 -15.54 19.55
N GLU A 99 -18.01 -16.46 18.84
CA GLU A 99 -17.59 -16.92 17.50
C GLU A 99 -17.61 -15.76 16.49
N SER A 100 -18.67 -14.94 16.51
CA SER A 100 -18.77 -13.74 15.67
C SER A 100 -17.66 -12.74 15.99
N PHE A 101 -17.32 -12.54 17.25
CA PHE A 101 -16.20 -11.68 17.65
C PHE A 101 -14.88 -12.21 17.11
N LEU A 102 -14.58 -13.49 17.34
CA LEU A 102 -13.34 -14.12 16.88
C LEU A 102 -13.20 -14.06 15.35
N ALA A 103 -14.29 -14.26 14.61
CA ALA A 103 -14.31 -14.20 13.15
C ALA A 103 -14.22 -12.78 12.57
N THR A 104 -14.40 -11.73 13.39
CA THR A 104 -14.40 -10.33 12.93
C THR A 104 -13.35 -9.50 13.66
N ASN A 105 -13.69 -8.91 14.81
CA ASN A 105 -12.80 -7.98 15.51
C ASN A 105 -11.64 -8.68 16.23
N GLY A 106 -11.83 -9.93 16.66
CA GLY A 106 -10.82 -10.71 17.39
C GLY A 106 -9.58 -11.01 16.54
N TRP A 107 -9.76 -11.47 15.30
CA TRP A 107 -8.61 -11.69 14.40
C TRP A 107 -7.93 -10.38 13.98
N VAL A 108 -8.71 -9.29 13.80
CA VAL A 108 -8.15 -7.96 13.51
C VAL A 108 -7.26 -7.48 14.65
N LEU A 109 -7.67 -7.71 15.90
CA LEU A 109 -6.86 -7.40 17.08
C LEU A 109 -5.53 -8.18 17.08
N LEU A 110 -5.58 -9.48 16.76
CA LEU A 110 -4.38 -10.31 16.65
C LEU A 110 -3.43 -9.81 15.54
N GLU A 111 -3.96 -9.37 14.41
CA GLU A 111 -3.17 -8.83 13.29
C GLU A 111 -2.51 -7.48 13.65
N ARG A 112 -3.13 -6.69 14.53
CA ARG A 112 -2.63 -5.38 14.98
C ARG A 112 -1.66 -5.46 16.16
N LEU A 113 -1.73 -6.50 16.97
CA LEU A 113 -0.89 -6.60 18.17
C LEU A 113 0.63 -6.50 17.88
N PRO A 114 1.20 -7.21 16.89
CA PRO A 114 2.63 -7.07 16.56
C PRO A 114 3.02 -5.65 16.15
N ILE A 115 2.06 -4.89 15.61
CA ILE A 115 2.26 -3.50 15.21
C ILE A 115 2.36 -2.58 16.41
N TYR A 116 1.49 -2.75 17.42
CA TYR A 116 1.58 -2.00 18.68
C TYR A 116 2.90 -2.29 19.39
N ILE A 117 3.25 -3.57 19.50
CA ILE A 117 4.49 -4.03 20.12
C ILE A 117 5.71 -3.45 19.39
N GLY A 118 5.78 -3.62 18.06
CA GLY A 118 6.88 -3.11 17.25
C GLY A 118 7.04 -1.58 17.35
N THR A 119 5.92 -0.86 17.40
CA THR A 119 5.90 0.60 17.59
C THR A 119 6.54 1.01 18.91
N PHE A 120 6.09 0.43 20.03
CA PHE A 120 6.62 0.78 21.34
C PHE A 120 8.06 0.32 21.56
N PHE A 121 8.49 -0.79 20.94
CA PHE A 121 9.90 -1.18 20.98
C PHE A 121 10.81 -0.21 20.23
N ARG A 122 10.41 0.22 19.03
CA ARG A 122 11.17 1.23 18.25
C ARG A 122 11.22 2.57 18.97
N TYR A 123 10.08 3.03 19.48
CA TYR A 123 10.00 4.24 20.28
C TYR A 123 10.84 4.14 21.57
N GLY A 124 10.69 3.06 22.32
CA GLY A 124 11.37 2.83 23.59
C GLY A 124 12.89 2.68 23.50
N ARG A 125 13.40 2.29 22.32
CA ARG A 125 14.82 2.22 21.97
C ARG A 125 15.37 3.53 21.39
N GLY A 126 14.51 4.49 21.04
CA GLY A 126 14.92 5.67 20.26
C GLY A 126 15.33 5.34 18.83
N ASP A 127 14.90 4.18 18.32
CA ASP A 127 15.33 3.63 17.03
C ASP A 127 14.31 3.95 15.94
N TYR A 128 14.25 5.23 15.59
CA TYR A 128 13.39 5.76 14.53
C TYR A 128 14.02 7.05 13.98
N ASN A 129 13.75 7.38 12.73
CA ASN A 129 14.25 8.59 12.08
C ASN A 129 13.09 9.50 11.69
N LEU A 130 13.06 10.72 12.24
CA LEU A 130 12.05 11.73 11.89
C LEU A 130 12.28 12.37 10.52
N ASP A 131 13.49 12.23 9.96
CA ASP A 131 13.80 12.73 8.62
C ASP A 131 13.34 11.76 7.51
N ASP A 132 12.95 10.53 7.87
CA ASP A 132 12.46 9.54 6.92
C ASP A 132 11.08 9.95 6.39
N ASN A 133 10.89 9.84 5.08
CA ASN A 133 9.59 10.10 4.47
C ASN A 133 8.58 8.96 4.77
N PRO A 134 7.47 9.22 5.49
CA PRO A 134 6.46 8.21 5.81
C PRO A 134 5.91 7.48 4.59
N ASP A 135 5.72 8.19 3.48
CA ASP A 135 5.19 7.62 2.23
C ASP A 135 6.19 6.62 1.61
N HIS A 136 7.49 6.89 1.76
CA HIS A 136 8.50 5.93 1.31
C HIS A 136 8.49 4.67 2.19
N THR A 137 8.41 4.82 3.51
CA THR A 137 8.34 3.69 4.44
C THR A 137 7.08 2.85 4.22
N LEU A 138 5.91 3.48 4.08
CA LEU A 138 4.65 2.79 3.82
C LEU A 138 4.67 2.01 2.50
N ARG A 139 5.29 2.57 1.46
CA ARG A 139 5.52 1.84 0.20
C ARG A 139 6.40 0.60 0.43
N GLN A 140 7.48 0.70 1.19
CA GLN A 140 8.34 -0.46 1.49
C GLN A 140 7.61 -1.52 2.31
N VAL A 141 6.77 -1.12 3.26
CA VAL A 141 5.88 -2.04 3.99
C VAL A 141 4.95 -2.77 3.04
N GLN A 142 4.28 -2.04 2.13
CA GLN A 142 3.39 -2.64 1.15
C GLN A 142 4.13 -3.63 0.24
N LEU A 143 5.32 -3.28 -0.26
CA LEU A 143 6.16 -4.18 -1.05
C LEU A 143 6.59 -5.44 -0.29
N ALA A 144 6.91 -5.30 1.00
CA ALA A 144 7.25 -6.43 1.86
C ALA A 144 6.04 -7.38 2.03
N LEU A 145 4.83 -6.84 2.24
CA LEU A 145 3.59 -7.61 2.32
C LEU A 145 3.30 -8.37 1.02
N HIS A 146 3.43 -7.72 -0.15
CA HIS A 146 3.25 -8.39 -1.44
C HIS A 146 4.24 -9.55 -1.66
N ARG A 147 5.44 -9.45 -1.09
CA ARG A 147 6.48 -10.49 -1.19
C ARG A 147 6.40 -11.55 -0.09
N GLY A 148 5.38 -11.50 0.77
CA GLY A 148 5.25 -12.41 1.93
C GLY A 148 6.37 -12.24 2.97
N LYS A 149 7.02 -11.08 3.01
CA LYS A 149 8.07 -10.74 3.98
C LYS A 149 7.47 -10.04 5.20
N ASP A 150 6.62 -10.77 5.91
CA ASP A 150 5.81 -10.24 7.01
C ASP A 150 6.65 -9.62 8.14
N ASP A 151 7.78 -10.24 8.50
CA ASP A 151 8.63 -9.74 9.58
C ASP A 151 9.27 -8.40 9.23
N LEU A 152 9.77 -8.26 7.99
CA LEU A 152 10.28 -6.99 7.47
C LEU A 152 9.17 -5.93 7.41
N ALA A 153 7.96 -6.31 7.00
CA ALA A 153 6.82 -5.39 6.95
C ALA A 153 6.46 -4.86 8.34
N ARG A 154 6.39 -5.74 9.34
CA ARG A 154 6.14 -5.37 10.75
C ARG A 154 7.26 -4.51 11.32
N GLU A 155 8.51 -4.86 11.01
CA GLU A 155 9.70 -4.13 11.43
C GLU A 155 9.67 -2.67 10.94
N LEU A 156 9.46 -2.47 9.64
CA LEU A 156 9.36 -1.16 9.00
C LEU A 156 8.17 -0.36 9.54
N PHE A 157 7.02 -1.02 9.70
CA PHE A 157 5.82 -0.36 10.22
C PHE A 157 5.99 0.04 11.69
N GLY A 158 6.69 -0.75 12.51
CA GLY A 158 7.02 -0.37 13.88
C GLY A 158 7.84 0.92 13.95
N GLY A 159 8.82 1.08 13.06
CA GLY A 159 9.60 2.32 12.94
C GLY A 159 8.72 3.52 12.58
N LEU A 160 7.84 3.35 11.59
CA LEU A 160 6.84 4.37 11.22
C LEU A 160 5.88 4.69 12.39
N GLY A 161 5.44 3.68 13.13
CA GLY A 161 4.59 3.88 14.31
C GLY A 161 5.27 4.77 15.35
N ALA A 162 6.57 4.55 15.58
CA ALA A 162 7.35 5.38 16.50
C ALA A 162 7.47 6.83 16.02
N THR A 163 7.64 7.09 14.72
CA THR A 163 7.63 8.46 14.19
C THR A 163 6.26 9.12 14.37
N VAL A 164 5.17 8.36 14.21
CA VAL A 164 3.80 8.86 14.41
C VAL A 164 3.53 9.22 15.87
N LEU A 165 4.08 8.46 16.83
CA LEU A 165 4.02 8.83 18.25
C LEU A 165 4.69 10.19 18.54
N ARG A 166 5.71 10.55 17.74
CA ARG A 166 6.41 11.85 17.78
C ARG A 166 5.70 12.95 17.00
N GLY A 167 4.54 12.67 16.42
CA GLY A 167 3.69 13.64 15.71
C GLY A 167 3.82 13.62 14.20
N GLU A 168 4.58 12.69 13.62
CA GLU A 168 4.64 12.48 12.18
C GLU A 168 3.27 12.06 11.64
N ARG A 169 2.92 12.49 10.42
CA ARG A 169 1.58 12.30 9.87
C ARG A 169 1.58 11.27 8.77
N ILE A 170 0.54 10.45 8.75
CA ILE A 170 0.24 9.56 7.62
C ILE A 170 -0.80 10.25 6.73
N ARG A 171 -0.54 10.27 5.43
CA ARG A 171 -1.46 10.89 4.47
C ARG A 171 -2.78 10.12 4.36
N PRO A 172 -3.93 10.81 4.29
CA PRO A 172 -5.24 10.20 4.10
C PRO A 172 -5.35 9.27 2.89
N CYS A 173 -4.63 9.58 1.80
CA CYS A 173 -4.69 8.81 0.55
C CYS A 173 -4.27 7.34 0.72
N TRP A 174 -3.44 7.01 1.73
CA TRP A 174 -3.07 5.63 2.03
C TRP A 174 -4.28 4.77 2.35
N CYS A 175 -5.34 5.31 2.95
CA CYS A 175 -6.57 4.57 3.22
C CYS A 175 -7.30 4.11 1.94
N LYS A 176 -7.00 4.72 0.78
CA LYS A 176 -7.65 4.44 -0.50
C LYS A 176 -6.81 3.56 -1.44
N MET A 177 -5.50 3.43 -1.19
CA MET A 177 -4.57 2.68 -2.05
C MET A 177 -3.75 1.60 -1.34
N ALA A 178 -3.80 1.52 -0.01
CA ALA A 178 -3.05 0.53 0.74
C ALA A 178 -3.52 -0.90 0.46
N HIS A 179 -2.60 -1.85 0.51
CA HIS A 179 -2.91 -3.28 0.62
C HIS A 179 -3.89 -3.54 1.79
N PRO A 180 -4.86 -4.47 1.68
CA PRO A 180 -5.87 -4.71 2.72
C PRO A 180 -5.30 -4.97 4.12
N ARG A 181 -4.21 -5.74 4.23
CA ARG A 181 -3.51 -5.94 5.52
C ARG A 181 -2.86 -4.66 6.04
N LEU A 182 -2.25 -3.86 5.17
CA LEU A 182 -1.69 -2.56 5.56
C LEU A 182 -2.79 -1.61 6.04
N LEU A 183 -3.98 -1.64 5.43
CA LEU A 183 -5.12 -0.85 5.87
C LEU A 183 -5.56 -1.23 7.29
N ILE A 184 -5.51 -2.52 7.65
CA ILE A 184 -5.79 -2.98 9.02
C ILE A 184 -4.79 -2.39 10.01
N TRP A 185 -3.51 -2.38 9.66
CA TRP A 185 -2.43 -1.83 10.48
C TRP A 185 -2.52 -0.31 10.62
N LEU A 186 -2.78 0.40 9.52
CA LEU A 186 -2.98 1.86 9.52
C LEU A 186 -4.15 2.26 10.43
N LYS A 187 -5.28 1.54 10.34
CA LYS A 187 -6.42 1.77 11.23
C LYS A 187 -6.07 1.44 12.70
N GLY A 188 -5.27 0.40 12.94
CA GLY A 188 -4.78 0.08 14.28
C GLY A 188 -3.91 1.19 14.85
N LEU A 189 -2.98 1.72 14.05
CA LEU A 189 -2.11 2.81 14.46
C LEU A 189 -2.90 4.07 14.81
N ASP A 190 -3.92 4.41 14.02
CA ASP A 190 -4.79 5.54 14.32
C ASP A 190 -5.60 5.30 15.61
N ASN A 191 -6.17 4.11 15.79
CA ASN A 191 -6.85 3.72 17.03
C ASN A 191 -5.92 3.86 18.24
N MET A 192 -4.69 3.37 18.14
CA MET A 192 -3.67 3.49 19.18
C MET A 192 -3.37 4.95 19.51
N VAL A 193 -3.12 5.78 18.49
CA VAL A 193 -2.86 7.22 18.68
C VAL A 193 -4.04 7.92 19.34
N ASN A 194 -5.26 7.60 18.92
CA ASN A 194 -6.47 8.19 19.50
C ASN A 194 -6.71 7.74 20.94
N ALA A 195 -6.46 6.47 21.27
CA ALA A 195 -6.50 5.97 22.64
C ALA A 195 -5.51 6.71 23.55
N LEU A 196 -4.28 6.93 23.05
CA LEU A 196 -3.25 7.67 23.78
C LEU A 196 -3.63 9.16 23.94
N LYS A 197 -4.14 9.82 22.89
CA LYS A 197 -4.62 11.21 22.96
C LYS A 197 -5.80 11.39 23.93
N ALA A 198 -6.70 10.42 23.97
CA ALA A 198 -7.87 10.45 24.85
C ALA A 198 -7.51 10.18 26.31
N THR A 199 -6.31 9.65 26.58
CA THR A 199 -5.79 9.47 27.93
C THR A 199 -5.36 10.82 28.47
N THR A 200 -6.15 11.41 29.36
CA THR A 200 -5.98 12.76 29.94
C THR A 200 -4.63 13.01 30.61
N GLN A 201 -3.85 11.96 30.86
CA GLN A 201 -2.55 12.00 31.52
C GLN A 201 -1.38 12.21 30.54
N LEU A 202 -1.61 12.11 29.22
CA LEU A 202 -0.55 12.08 28.22
C LEU A 202 -0.52 13.37 27.41
N SER A 203 0.66 13.99 27.29
CA SER A 203 0.90 15.04 26.31
C SER A 203 1.16 14.39 24.95
N PHE A 204 0.29 14.62 23.95
CA PHE A 204 0.50 14.15 22.59
C PHE A 204 0.74 15.33 21.63
N PRO A 205 1.71 15.27 20.69
CA PRO A 205 2.64 14.16 20.44
C PRO A 205 3.66 13.96 21.57
N PHE A 206 4.21 12.75 21.66
CA PHE A 206 5.20 12.41 22.68
C PHE A 206 6.55 13.06 22.40
N GLU A 207 7.29 13.36 23.46
CA GLU A 207 8.70 13.70 23.37
C GLU A 207 9.59 12.47 23.12
N ASP A 208 10.89 12.69 23.08
CA ASP A 208 11.86 11.60 23.10
C ASP A 208 11.65 10.74 24.35
N ILE A 209 11.88 9.43 24.22
CA ILE A 209 11.65 8.47 25.29
C ILE A 209 12.37 8.85 26.59
N ASP A 210 13.58 9.39 26.53
CA ASP A 210 14.33 9.75 27.73
C ASP A 210 13.66 10.89 28.51
N LYS A 211 13.05 11.83 27.79
CA LYS A 211 12.29 12.94 28.40
C LYS A 211 10.96 12.48 28.95
N GLU A 212 10.26 11.57 28.26
CA GLU A 212 9.01 11.00 28.76
C GLU A 212 9.25 10.15 30.03
N ARG A 213 10.34 9.39 30.07
CA ARG A 213 10.78 8.67 31.27
C ARG A 213 11.05 9.63 32.44
N GLN A 214 11.73 10.75 32.19
CA GLN A 214 11.96 11.78 33.21
C GLN A 214 10.65 12.43 33.71
N ARG A 215 9.68 12.69 32.82
CA ARG A 215 8.36 13.23 33.19
C ARG A 215 7.59 12.30 34.13
N LYS A 216 7.61 10.99 33.86
CA LYS A 216 6.99 9.96 34.72
C LYS A 216 7.49 10.03 36.16
N HIS A 217 8.75 10.41 36.39
CA HIS A 217 9.33 10.52 37.73
C HIS A 217 8.97 11.82 38.48
N ASN A 218 8.52 12.87 37.78
CA ASN A 218 8.47 14.24 38.32
C ASN A 218 7.07 14.81 38.61
N SER A 219 5.96 14.11 38.32
CA SER A 219 4.61 14.67 38.50
C SER A 219 3.66 13.79 39.31
N ALA A 220 2.93 14.42 40.24
CA ALA A 220 1.76 13.84 40.91
C ALA A 220 0.54 14.00 40.00
N ILE A 221 0.24 12.96 39.22
CA ILE A 221 -0.87 12.95 38.26
C ILE A 221 -2.19 12.70 39.02
N VAL A 222 -3.10 13.68 38.98
CA VAL A 222 -4.48 13.61 39.52
C VAL A 222 -5.41 13.07 38.44
N ILE A 223 -6.24 12.09 38.80
CA ILE A 223 -7.15 11.39 37.89
C ILE A 223 -8.49 12.13 37.82
N ASP A 224 -8.98 12.38 36.61
CA ASP A 224 -10.39 12.62 36.36
C ASP A 224 -11.08 11.30 35.95
N LEU A 225 -11.86 10.74 36.87
CA LEU A 225 -12.60 9.47 36.69
C LEU A 225 -13.76 9.61 35.67
N GLU A 226 -14.16 10.85 35.35
CA GLU A 226 -15.24 11.14 34.41
C GLU A 226 -14.77 10.97 32.95
N ALA A 227 -13.51 11.30 32.65
CA ALA A 227 -12.88 11.04 31.35
C ALA A 227 -12.73 9.54 31.05
N PHE A 228 -12.43 8.72 32.08
CA PHE A 228 -12.32 7.26 31.96
C PHE A 228 -13.67 6.59 31.68
N ARG A 229 -14.78 7.14 32.18
CA ARG A 229 -16.15 6.70 31.85
C ARG A 229 -16.59 7.15 30.46
N ASN A 230 -16.14 8.31 29.99
CA ASN A 230 -16.46 8.80 28.64
C ASN A 230 -15.74 8.01 27.52
N LEU A 231 -14.61 7.35 27.84
CA LEU A 231 -13.92 6.38 26.95
C LEU A 231 -14.72 5.10 26.67
N ARG A 232 -15.71 4.75 27.51
CA ARG A 232 -16.57 3.57 27.34
C ARG A 232 -17.85 3.85 26.54
N ARG A 233 -18.09 5.08 26.08
CA ARG A 233 -19.22 5.37 25.19
C ARG A 233 -18.87 4.92 23.77
N PRO A 234 -19.82 4.34 23.01
CA PRO A 234 -19.60 3.99 21.60
C PRO A 234 -19.44 5.30 20.81
N GLY A 235 -18.20 5.73 20.70
CA GLY A 235 -17.81 7.00 20.10
C GLY A 235 -16.32 7.03 19.79
N GLY A 236 -15.66 5.87 19.76
CA GLY A 236 -14.41 5.72 19.01
C GLY A 236 -14.74 6.13 17.58
N PHE A 237 -14.27 7.33 17.20
CA PHE A 237 -14.51 7.92 15.90
C PHE A 237 -14.01 6.92 14.86
N MET A 238 -14.96 6.14 14.38
CA MET A 238 -14.78 5.30 13.23
C MET A 238 -14.28 6.21 12.11
N PHE A 239 -13.31 5.72 11.34
CA PHE A 239 -13.20 6.04 9.92
C PHE A 239 -14.49 5.60 9.18
N THR A 240 -15.68 6.01 9.64
CA THR A 240 -16.95 5.71 8.98
C THR A 240 -17.17 6.63 7.80
N ASN A 241 -16.49 7.77 7.71
CA ASN A 241 -16.58 8.62 6.53
C ASN A 241 -15.21 8.74 5.86
N HIS A 242 -14.99 7.95 4.81
CA HIS A 242 -13.95 8.18 3.80
C HIS A 242 -14.05 9.56 3.10
N GLU A 243 -15.00 10.40 3.50
CA GLU A 243 -15.41 11.66 2.85
C GLU A 243 -14.94 12.95 3.56
N GLY A 244 -14.18 12.87 4.65
CA GLY A 244 -14.00 14.04 5.55
C GLY A 244 -12.59 14.53 5.87
N LEU A 245 -11.52 13.85 5.44
CA LEU A 245 -10.16 14.29 5.78
C LEU A 245 -9.77 15.46 4.88
N SER A 246 -9.89 16.67 5.41
CA SER A 246 -9.51 17.90 4.70
C SER A 246 -8.05 17.81 4.25
N PRO A 247 -7.76 18.05 2.95
CA PRO A 247 -6.39 18.03 2.44
C PRO A 247 -5.51 19.00 3.22
N GLN A 248 -4.42 18.50 3.81
CA GLN A 248 -3.58 19.30 4.70
C GLN A 248 -2.43 19.98 3.94
N ASP A 249 -2.04 19.43 2.80
CA ASP A 249 -1.07 20.06 1.89
C ASP A 249 -1.46 19.90 0.42
N GLU A 250 -0.65 20.48 -0.47
CA GLU A 250 -0.88 20.42 -1.92
C GLU A 250 -0.79 19.01 -2.49
N VAL A 251 -0.03 18.11 -1.87
CA VAL A 251 0.09 16.72 -2.32
C VAL A 251 -1.20 15.96 -1.96
N ASP A 252 -1.74 16.15 -0.77
CA ASP A 252 -3.04 15.59 -0.38
C ASP A 252 -4.15 16.08 -1.31
N LYS A 253 -4.14 17.37 -1.67
CA LYS A 253 -5.10 17.92 -2.66
C LYS A 253 -4.96 17.25 -4.01
N ILE A 254 -3.73 17.08 -4.50
CA ILE A 254 -3.46 16.38 -5.77
C ILE A 254 -3.98 14.95 -5.73
N MET A 255 -3.72 14.21 -4.64
CA MET A 255 -4.20 12.83 -4.49
C MET A 255 -5.72 12.77 -4.40
N GLU A 256 -6.33 13.63 -3.58
CA GLU A 256 -7.77 13.64 -3.39
C GLU A 256 -8.51 14.09 -4.66
N ASP A 257 -8.13 15.22 -5.26
CA ASP A 257 -8.84 15.78 -6.41
C ASP A 257 -8.64 14.96 -7.68
N TYR A 258 -7.43 14.43 -7.91
CA TYR A 258 -7.08 13.83 -9.22
C TYR A 258 -7.06 12.31 -9.22
N PHE A 259 -6.64 11.66 -8.13
CA PHE A 259 -6.54 10.19 -8.08
C PHE A 259 -7.78 9.54 -7.49
N PHE A 260 -8.37 10.17 -6.47
CA PHE A 260 -9.49 9.59 -5.72
C PHE A 260 -10.79 10.40 -5.81
N GLY A 261 -10.80 11.46 -6.62
CA GLY A 261 -11.99 12.25 -6.93
C GLY A 261 -12.88 11.54 -7.95
N GLU A 262 -14.13 11.98 -8.06
CA GLU A 262 -15.19 11.33 -8.86
C GLU A 262 -14.79 10.97 -10.30
N ARG A 263 -13.92 11.77 -10.93
CA ARG A 263 -13.54 11.61 -12.34
C ARG A 263 -12.17 11.00 -12.57
N CYS A 264 -11.38 10.79 -11.51
CA CYS A 264 -9.97 10.37 -11.56
C CYS A 264 -9.23 10.91 -12.80
N HIS A 265 -9.07 12.24 -12.88
CA HIS A 265 -8.62 12.92 -14.09
C HIS A 265 -7.63 14.04 -13.77
N LEU A 266 -6.65 14.21 -14.67
CA LEU A 266 -5.69 15.30 -14.59
C LEU A 266 -6.19 16.55 -15.34
N PRO A 267 -6.47 17.68 -14.66
CA PRO A 267 -6.86 18.91 -15.33
C PRO A 267 -5.78 19.44 -16.26
N TRP A 268 -6.20 20.19 -17.29
CA TRP A 268 -5.27 20.86 -18.18
C TRP A 268 -4.37 21.84 -17.40
N GLY A 269 -3.06 21.80 -17.66
CA GLY A 269 -2.07 22.63 -16.97
C GLY A 269 -1.60 22.14 -15.59
N ALA A 270 -2.24 21.13 -14.99
CA ALA A 270 -1.89 20.62 -13.66
C ALA A 270 -0.46 20.02 -13.58
N LEU A 271 0.08 19.56 -14.71
CA LEU A 271 1.40 18.92 -14.77
C LEU A 271 2.54 19.82 -14.25
N LYS A 272 2.46 21.14 -14.46
CA LYS A 272 3.47 22.08 -13.94
C LYS A 272 3.49 22.08 -12.41
N ASN A 273 2.30 22.04 -11.80
CA ASN A 273 2.19 21.98 -10.34
C ASN A 273 2.69 20.64 -9.80
N ILE A 274 2.25 19.53 -10.41
CA ILE A 274 2.68 18.18 -10.04
C ILE A 274 4.20 18.01 -10.10
N ARG A 275 4.85 18.56 -11.14
CA ARG A 275 6.32 18.50 -11.26
C ARG A 275 7.06 19.14 -10.09
N ARG A 276 6.50 20.19 -9.46
CA ARG A 276 7.11 20.81 -8.27
C ARG A 276 7.12 19.87 -7.07
N HIS A 277 6.16 18.96 -7.00
CA HIS A 277 5.99 17.98 -5.92
C HIS A 277 6.48 16.57 -6.29
N LYS A 278 7.28 16.43 -7.35
CA LYS A 278 7.72 15.14 -7.90
C LYS A 278 8.32 14.21 -6.83
N SER A 279 9.18 14.71 -5.96
CA SER A 279 9.84 13.90 -4.92
C SER A 279 8.86 13.34 -3.88
N ARG A 280 7.86 14.12 -3.49
CA ARG A 280 6.83 13.74 -2.51
C ARG A 280 5.76 12.85 -3.12
N LEU A 281 5.43 13.04 -4.39
CA LEU A 281 4.47 12.21 -5.13
C LEU A 281 5.06 10.87 -5.58
N ALA A 282 6.36 10.80 -5.86
CA ALA A 282 7.01 9.58 -6.33
C ALA A 282 6.69 8.32 -5.50
N PRO A 283 6.84 8.30 -4.16
CA PRO A 283 6.49 7.12 -3.37
C PRO A 283 5.01 6.73 -3.46
N LEU A 284 4.10 7.70 -3.55
CA LEU A 284 2.66 7.46 -3.67
C LEU A 284 2.30 6.86 -5.04
N LEU A 285 2.87 7.42 -6.12
CA LEU A 285 2.68 6.89 -7.48
C LEU A 285 3.21 5.47 -7.59
N LEU A 286 4.38 5.19 -7.02
CA LEU A 286 4.95 3.86 -7.02
C LEU A 286 4.11 2.89 -6.17
N ALA A 287 3.59 3.33 -5.01
CA ALA A 287 2.69 2.51 -4.21
C ALA A 287 1.42 2.11 -4.96
N ILE A 288 0.86 2.99 -5.81
CA ILE A 288 -0.27 2.66 -6.69
C ILE A 288 0.16 1.66 -7.76
N LEU A 289 1.28 1.90 -8.45
CA LEU A 289 1.79 1.04 -9.53
C LEU A 289 2.29 -0.32 -9.05
N GLU A 290 2.60 -0.47 -7.77
CA GLU A 290 3.11 -1.71 -7.18
C GLU A 290 2.04 -2.48 -6.41
N ASN A 291 0.80 -1.97 -6.35
CA ASN A 291 -0.31 -2.66 -5.69
C ASN A 291 -1.03 -3.59 -6.68
N ASP A 292 -0.67 -4.87 -6.64
CA ASP A 292 -1.22 -5.90 -7.54
C ASP A 292 -2.75 -5.97 -7.51
N LEU A 293 -3.36 -5.90 -6.32
CA LEU A 293 -4.82 -5.98 -6.17
C LEU A 293 -5.54 -4.80 -6.83
N LEU A 294 -4.97 -3.59 -6.70
CA LEU A 294 -5.51 -2.39 -7.32
C LEU A 294 -5.35 -2.45 -8.85
N ARG A 295 -4.18 -2.91 -9.32
CA ARG A 295 -3.89 -3.09 -10.74
C ARG A 295 -4.79 -4.12 -11.40
N GLU A 296 -4.87 -5.33 -10.85
CA GLU A 296 -5.70 -6.41 -11.39
C GLU A 296 -7.16 -5.96 -11.54
N ARG A 297 -7.71 -5.34 -10.50
CA ARG A 297 -9.10 -4.84 -10.53
C ARG A 297 -9.29 -3.79 -11.61
N GLU A 298 -8.42 -2.78 -11.69
CA GLU A 298 -8.61 -1.67 -12.63
C GLU A 298 -8.36 -2.08 -14.09
N ILE A 299 -7.34 -2.92 -14.34
CA ILE A 299 -7.01 -3.44 -15.68
C ILE A 299 -8.14 -4.35 -16.18
N GLN A 300 -8.68 -5.24 -15.35
CA GLN A 300 -9.82 -6.09 -15.73
C GLN A 300 -11.06 -5.27 -16.08
N GLN A 301 -11.30 -4.18 -15.35
CA GLN A 301 -12.46 -3.31 -15.58
C GLN A 301 -12.26 -2.30 -16.71
N GLN A 302 -11.03 -2.17 -17.24
CA GLN A 302 -10.64 -1.12 -18.20
C GLN A 302 -11.08 0.28 -17.73
N GLY A 303 -11.06 0.49 -16.41
CA GLY A 303 -11.59 1.68 -15.77
C GLY A 303 -10.63 2.87 -15.85
N ARG A 304 -11.18 4.08 -15.70
CA ARG A 304 -10.38 5.29 -15.44
C ARG A 304 -10.18 5.41 -13.94
N GLY A 305 -9.05 4.93 -13.45
CA GLY A 305 -8.74 4.94 -12.02
C GLY A 305 -7.31 5.39 -11.71
N PRO A 306 -6.91 5.28 -10.43
CA PRO A 306 -5.63 5.75 -9.96
C PRO A 306 -4.44 5.07 -10.65
N VAL A 307 -4.56 3.80 -11.09
CA VAL A 307 -3.49 3.09 -11.77
C VAL A 307 -3.22 3.69 -13.14
N LEU A 308 -4.26 3.91 -13.94
CA LEU A 308 -4.12 4.55 -15.26
C LEU A 308 -3.46 5.93 -15.17
N LEU A 309 -3.88 6.72 -14.17
CA LEU A 309 -3.30 8.05 -13.94
C LEU A 309 -1.85 7.97 -13.44
N ALA A 310 -1.53 7.01 -12.56
CA ALA A 310 -0.18 6.78 -12.09
C ALA A 310 0.76 6.38 -13.24
N ILE A 311 0.30 5.53 -14.17
CA ILE A 311 1.04 5.15 -15.38
C ILE A 311 1.34 6.41 -16.21
N HIS A 312 0.32 7.21 -16.48
CA HIS A 312 0.45 8.45 -17.25
C HIS A 312 1.48 9.40 -16.63
N LEU A 313 1.37 9.65 -15.32
CA LEU A 313 2.25 10.58 -14.62
C LEU A 313 3.67 10.03 -14.46
N ALA A 314 3.85 8.73 -14.26
CA ALA A 314 5.17 8.11 -14.22
C ALA A 314 5.97 8.38 -15.50
N GLY A 315 5.34 8.20 -16.67
CA GLY A 315 5.92 8.53 -17.97
C GLY A 315 6.21 10.02 -18.14
N ARG A 316 5.23 10.89 -17.84
CA ARG A 316 5.36 12.36 -17.99
C ARG A 316 6.40 12.98 -17.05
N LEU A 317 6.60 12.38 -15.88
CA LEU A 317 7.60 12.81 -14.89
C LEU A 317 8.93 12.08 -15.06
N ARG A 318 9.01 11.09 -15.95
CA ARG A 318 10.17 10.20 -16.16
C ARG A 318 10.70 9.65 -14.84
N LEU A 319 9.83 8.98 -14.09
CA LEU A 319 10.18 8.39 -12.79
C LEU A 319 10.98 7.10 -13.00
N LYS A 320 12.33 7.16 -12.92
CA LYS A 320 13.19 5.97 -13.10
C LYS A 320 12.75 4.76 -12.26
N ALA A 321 12.34 4.99 -11.01
CA ALA A 321 11.86 3.91 -10.13
C ALA A 321 10.57 3.23 -10.62
N ALA A 322 9.81 3.84 -11.52
CA ALA A 322 8.57 3.31 -12.08
C ALA A 322 8.80 2.39 -13.30
N VAL A 323 10.02 2.29 -13.84
CA VAL A 323 10.32 1.42 -14.99
C VAL A 323 9.90 -0.02 -14.73
N ASN A 324 10.35 -0.62 -13.62
CA ASN A 324 10.02 -2.01 -13.30
C ASN A 324 8.51 -2.22 -13.08
N PRO A 325 7.79 -1.41 -12.26
CA PRO A 325 6.34 -1.50 -12.17
C PRO A 325 5.61 -1.38 -13.52
N LEU A 326 6.03 -0.46 -14.39
CA LEU A 326 5.43 -0.29 -15.73
C LEU A 326 5.66 -1.51 -16.63
N ILE A 327 6.85 -2.11 -16.58
CA ILE A 327 7.17 -3.34 -17.31
C ILE A 327 6.34 -4.52 -16.78
N THR A 328 6.12 -4.60 -15.47
CA THR A 328 5.21 -5.59 -14.89
C THR A 328 3.78 -5.41 -15.40
N ILE A 329 3.27 -4.17 -15.42
CA ILE A 329 1.94 -3.84 -15.97
C ILE A 329 1.84 -4.22 -17.45
N LEU A 330 2.88 -3.89 -18.24
CA LEU A 330 2.95 -4.25 -19.66
C LEU A 330 2.80 -5.76 -19.86
N ALA A 331 3.49 -6.55 -19.03
CA ALA A 331 3.46 -8.02 -19.09
C ALA A 331 2.14 -8.64 -18.60
N GLU A 332 1.35 -7.93 -17.79
CA GLU A 332 0.05 -8.37 -17.28
C GLU A 332 -1.11 -8.02 -18.23
N CYS A 333 -0.92 -7.05 -19.10
CA CYS A 333 -1.92 -6.66 -20.09
C CYS A 333 -2.05 -7.75 -21.17
N THR A 334 -3.05 -8.62 -21.03
CA THR A 334 -3.32 -9.74 -21.96
C THR A 334 -4.31 -9.39 -23.08
N VAL A 335 -5.02 -8.27 -22.96
CA VAL A 335 -5.99 -7.78 -23.95
C VAL A 335 -5.69 -6.33 -24.34
N PRO A 336 -6.00 -5.92 -25.58
CA PRO A 336 -5.93 -4.51 -25.97
C PRO A 336 -6.82 -3.65 -25.07
N GLY A 337 -6.31 -2.49 -24.64
CA GLY A 337 -6.99 -1.67 -23.65
C GLY A 337 -6.29 -0.37 -23.33
N VAL A 338 -6.97 0.49 -22.55
CA VAL A 338 -6.46 1.83 -22.21
C VAL A 338 -5.19 1.76 -21.37
N HIS A 339 -5.09 0.78 -20.46
CA HIS A 339 -3.91 0.57 -19.62
C HIS A 339 -2.70 0.13 -20.45
N LEU A 340 -2.88 -0.76 -21.43
CA LEU A 340 -1.80 -1.17 -22.33
C LEU A 340 -1.26 0.04 -23.11
N VAL A 341 -2.14 0.75 -23.82
CA VAL A 341 -1.76 1.92 -24.62
C VAL A 341 -1.08 2.98 -23.76
N GLN A 342 -1.63 3.27 -22.58
CA GLN A 342 -1.04 4.26 -21.69
C GLN A 342 0.31 3.81 -21.11
N THR A 343 0.53 2.50 -20.94
CA THR A 343 1.79 1.92 -20.51
C THR A 343 2.85 1.99 -21.60
N ILE A 344 2.51 1.67 -22.85
CA ILE A 344 3.37 1.86 -24.03
C ILE A 344 3.82 3.32 -24.09
N PHE A 345 2.88 4.27 -24.10
CA PHE A 345 3.19 5.70 -24.11
C PHE A 345 4.01 6.19 -22.91
N ALA A 346 3.91 5.54 -21.75
CA ALA A 346 4.73 5.89 -20.58
C ALA A 346 6.16 5.38 -20.75
N LEU A 347 6.32 4.15 -21.24
CA LEU A 347 7.61 3.50 -21.46
C LEU A 347 8.37 4.08 -22.66
N GLU A 348 7.71 4.45 -23.76
CA GLU A 348 8.32 5.19 -24.88
C GLU A 348 9.01 6.47 -24.40
N ARG A 349 8.34 7.25 -23.54
CA ARG A 349 8.92 8.49 -22.96
C ARG A 349 10.11 8.24 -22.05
N MET A 350 10.34 7.00 -21.67
CA MET A 350 11.36 6.56 -20.72
C MET A 350 12.21 5.43 -21.30
N VAL A 351 12.22 5.25 -22.62
CA VAL A 351 12.84 4.09 -23.27
C VAL A 351 14.34 4.02 -22.96
N ASP A 352 15.01 5.17 -22.89
CA ASP A 352 16.42 5.29 -22.48
C ASP A 352 16.70 4.82 -21.04
N LEU A 353 15.68 4.78 -20.18
CA LEU A 353 15.77 4.28 -18.80
C LEU A 353 15.34 2.81 -18.68
N ALA A 354 14.64 2.27 -19.68
CA ALA A 354 13.96 0.98 -19.64
C ALA A 354 14.51 -0.05 -20.66
N GLU A 355 15.39 0.38 -21.57
CA GLU A 355 15.87 -0.41 -22.71
C GLU A 355 16.32 -1.82 -22.31
N GLU A 356 17.21 -1.91 -21.31
CA GLU A 356 17.75 -3.20 -20.87
C GLU A 356 16.65 -4.15 -20.38
N GLN A 357 15.72 -3.64 -19.57
CA GLN A 357 14.64 -4.44 -19.01
C GLN A 357 13.60 -4.83 -20.06
N LEU A 358 13.35 -3.99 -21.07
CA LEU A 358 12.47 -4.28 -22.19
C LEU A 358 13.06 -5.37 -23.10
N VAL A 359 14.36 -5.28 -23.41
CA VAL A 359 15.09 -6.32 -24.14
C VAL A 359 15.05 -7.65 -23.39
N ASP A 360 15.28 -7.62 -22.08
CA ASP A 360 15.20 -8.81 -21.24
C ASP A 360 13.78 -9.40 -21.19
N LEU A 361 12.75 -8.57 -21.12
CA LEU A 361 11.36 -9.02 -21.15
C LEU A 361 11.03 -9.70 -22.48
N ALA A 362 11.41 -9.08 -23.60
CA ALA A 362 11.23 -9.63 -24.95
C ALA A 362 11.90 -11.01 -25.09
N ARG A 363 13.05 -11.24 -24.45
CA ARG A 363 13.73 -12.54 -24.48
C ARG A 363 13.00 -13.59 -23.65
N LYS A 364 12.45 -13.22 -22.50
CA LYS A 364 11.87 -14.14 -21.51
C LYS A 364 10.41 -14.52 -21.79
N ARG A 365 9.64 -13.63 -22.40
CA ARG A 365 8.20 -13.82 -22.66
C ARG A 365 7.86 -13.44 -24.09
N SER A 366 6.85 -14.09 -24.63
CA SER A 366 6.33 -13.81 -25.97
C SER A 366 4.83 -14.04 -26.03
N SER A 367 4.11 -13.05 -26.53
CA SER A 367 2.73 -13.15 -27.01
C SER A 367 2.57 -12.12 -28.11
N LEU A 368 1.64 -12.31 -29.06
CA LEU A 368 1.47 -11.35 -30.16
C LEU A 368 1.28 -9.92 -29.65
N LEU A 369 0.44 -9.73 -28.62
CA LEU A 369 0.16 -8.42 -28.06
C LEU A 369 1.39 -7.80 -27.38
N LEU A 370 2.14 -8.59 -26.61
CA LEU A 370 3.35 -8.13 -25.94
C LEU A 370 4.46 -7.81 -26.96
N ASP A 371 4.61 -8.64 -27.99
CA ASP A 371 5.58 -8.48 -29.06
C ASP A 371 5.33 -7.17 -29.84
N LEU A 372 4.07 -6.87 -30.18
CA LEU A 372 3.67 -5.61 -30.81
C LEU A 372 3.96 -4.41 -29.88
N ALA A 373 3.55 -4.49 -28.62
CA ALA A 373 3.78 -3.41 -27.66
C ALA A 373 5.27 -3.14 -27.42
N LEU A 374 6.10 -4.19 -27.36
CA LEU A 374 7.55 -4.06 -27.23
C LEU A 374 8.18 -3.45 -28.48
N ALA A 375 7.69 -3.80 -29.67
CA ALA A 375 8.16 -3.20 -30.93
C ALA A 375 7.86 -1.70 -30.97
N ASP A 376 6.64 -1.29 -30.62
CA ASP A 376 6.23 0.13 -30.55
C ASP A 376 7.07 0.94 -29.54
N ILE A 377 7.47 0.33 -28.43
CA ILE A 377 8.34 1.01 -27.45
C ILE A 377 9.79 1.08 -27.95
N LEU A 378 10.32 -0.04 -28.46
CA LEU A 378 11.73 -0.17 -28.82
C LEU A 378 12.10 0.56 -30.12
N GLU A 379 11.14 0.87 -31.00
CA GLU A 379 11.41 1.71 -32.18
C GLU A 379 11.91 3.12 -31.81
N HIS A 380 11.59 3.58 -30.58
CA HIS A 380 12.01 4.87 -30.04
C HIS A 380 13.34 4.82 -29.28
N ALA A 381 13.94 3.63 -29.12
CA ALA A 381 15.19 3.45 -28.39
C ALA A 381 16.38 4.05 -29.14
N SER A 382 17.50 4.26 -28.44
CA SER A 382 18.73 4.69 -29.10
C SER A 382 19.32 3.53 -29.93
N PRO A 383 20.00 3.82 -31.06
CA PRO A 383 20.63 2.78 -31.87
C PRO A 383 21.60 1.92 -31.05
N CYS A 384 21.27 0.64 -30.92
CA CYS A 384 21.99 -0.35 -30.13
C CYS A 384 21.81 -1.75 -30.76
N ASP A 385 22.89 -2.52 -30.87
CA ASP A 385 22.85 -3.87 -31.46
C ASP A 385 21.85 -4.78 -30.73
N ARG A 386 21.79 -4.70 -29.39
CA ARG A 386 20.87 -5.53 -28.59
C ARG A 386 19.41 -5.21 -28.87
N VAL A 387 19.08 -3.94 -29.14
CA VAL A 387 17.71 -3.53 -29.49
C VAL A 387 17.34 -4.03 -30.88
N TYR A 388 18.22 -3.83 -31.86
CA TYR A 388 18.01 -4.33 -33.22
C TYR A 388 17.79 -5.85 -33.23
N GLU A 389 18.68 -6.62 -32.59
CA GLU A 389 18.54 -8.09 -32.48
C GLU A 389 17.21 -8.49 -31.83
N THR A 390 16.73 -7.70 -30.87
CA THR A 390 15.45 -7.94 -30.20
C THR A 390 14.28 -7.68 -31.15
N LEU A 391 14.29 -6.58 -31.90
CA LEU A 391 13.27 -6.30 -32.92
C LEU A 391 13.25 -7.38 -34.02
N VAL A 392 14.42 -7.87 -34.45
CA VAL A 392 14.52 -9.01 -35.39
C VAL A 392 13.96 -10.29 -34.77
N THR A 393 14.23 -10.53 -33.48
CA THR A 393 13.67 -11.68 -32.76
C THR A 393 12.14 -11.61 -32.70
N ILE A 394 11.59 -10.45 -32.38
CA ILE A 394 10.13 -10.19 -32.38
C ILE A 394 9.56 -10.43 -33.78
N TRP A 395 10.19 -9.90 -34.83
CA TRP A 395 9.80 -10.11 -36.23
C TRP A 395 9.76 -11.59 -36.61
N ASN A 396 10.81 -12.35 -36.25
CA ASN A 396 10.94 -13.75 -36.63
C ASN A 396 9.99 -14.68 -35.85
N ARG A 397 9.54 -14.31 -34.65
CA ARG A 397 8.52 -15.06 -33.91
C ARG A 397 7.13 -14.98 -34.56
N ASN A 398 6.87 -13.89 -35.28
CA ASN A 398 5.58 -13.61 -35.89
C ASN A 398 5.56 -14.08 -37.35
N ASN A 399 5.11 -15.31 -37.59
CA ASN A 399 5.26 -15.96 -38.90
C ASN A 399 4.19 -15.58 -39.96
N ARG A 400 3.04 -15.04 -39.55
CA ARG A 400 1.96 -14.71 -40.50
C ARG A 400 2.20 -13.33 -41.11
N SER A 401 1.98 -13.18 -42.42
CA SER A 401 2.11 -11.89 -43.13
C SER A 401 1.34 -10.75 -42.44
N GLN A 402 0.13 -11.04 -41.96
CA GLN A 402 -0.70 -10.08 -41.20
C GLN A 402 -0.04 -9.61 -39.90
N GLN A 403 0.68 -10.49 -39.19
CA GLN A 403 1.37 -10.13 -37.95
C GLN A 403 2.65 -9.35 -38.25
N LYS A 404 3.38 -9.74 -39.30
CA LYS A 404 4.57 -9.02 -39.75
C LYS A 404 4.25 -7.62 -40.26
N SER A 405 3.12 -7.44 -40.95
CA SER A 405 2.63 -6.15 -41.42
C SER A 405 2.60 -5.11 -40.29
N LEU A 406 2.10 -5.50 -39.11
CA LEU A 406 2.03 -4.65 -37.91
C LEU A 406 3.40 -4.29 -37.32
N LEU A 407 4.47 -5.01 -37.67
CA LEU A 407 5.82 -4.80 -37.15
C LEU A 407 6.74 -4.04 -38.13
N ILE A 408 6.27 -3.80 -39.36
CA ILE A 408 7.07 -3.13 -40.40
C ILE A 408 7.49 -1.73 -39.91
N ASP A 409 6.53 -0.95 -39.40
CA ASP A 409 6.79 0.43 -39.00
C ASP A 409 7.85 0.50 -37.89
N ALA A 410 7.83 -0.42 -36.93
CA ALA A 410 8.84 -0.49 -35.86
C ALA A 410 10.28 -0.66 -36.39
N LEU A 411 10.48 -1.57 -37.35
CA LEU A 411 11.79 -1.76 -37.98
C LEU A 411 12.21 -0.54 -38.82
N VAL A 412 11.26 0.07 -39.51
CA VAL A 412 11.52 1.23 -40.37
C VAL A 412 11.84 2.48 -39.54
N ASN A 413 11.08 2.72 -38.48
CA ASN A 413 11.22 3.88 -37.60
C ASN A 413 12.48 3.77 -36.73
N TYR A 414 12.85 2.56 -36.30
CA TYR A 414 14.13 2.33 -35.64
C TYR A 414 15.33 2.66 -36.55
N GLY A 415 15.19 2.44 -37.86
CA GLY A 415 16.10 2.99 -38.86
C GLY A 415 17.47 2.30 -38.92
N ASP A 416 17.58 1.02 -38.58
CA ASP A 416 18.85 0.27 -38.75
C ASP A 416 19.01 -0.18 -40.22
N PRO A 417 20.14 0.09 -40.90
CA PRO A 417 20.37 -0.34 -42.28
C PRO A 417 20.23 -1.85 -42.51
N ARG A 418 20.51 -2.67 -41.50
CA ARG A 418 20.38 -4.14 -41.58
C ARG A 418 18.92 -4.58 -41.78
N ALA A 419 17.94 -3.74 -41.43
CA ALA A 419 16.53 -4.03 -41.64
C ALA A 419 16.19 -4.16 -43.14
N LEU A 420 16.95 -3.52 -44.03
CA LEU A 420 16.70 -3.55 -45.48
C LEU A 420 16.75 -4.98 -46.03
N SER A 421 17.80 -5.73 -45.69
CA SER A 421 17.94 -7.13 -46.12
C SER A 421 16.81 -8.01 -45.56
N LEU A 422 16.40 -7.78 -44.31
CA LEU A 422 15.31 -8.51 -43.67
C LEU A 422 13.96 -8.28 -44.36
N LEU A 423 13.65 -7.02 -44.69
CA LEU A 423 12.41 -6.65 -45.38
C LEU A 423 12.41 -7.14 -46.85
N GLU A 424 13.55 -7.09 -47.53
CA GLU A 424 13.70 -7.62 -48.90
C GLU A 424 13.52 -9.13 -48.96
N GLU A 425 14.02 -9.87 -47.97
CA GLU A 425 13.82 -11.31 -47.86
C GLU A 425 12.35 -11.64 -47.62
N ALA A 426 11.69 -10.94 -46.69
CA ALA A 426 10.27 -11.13 -46.42
C ALA A 426 9.38 -10.87 -47.65
N ARG A 427 9.77 -9.91 -48.50
CA ARG A 427 9.04 -9.58 -49.74
C ARG A 427 9.01 -10.75 -50.74
N LYS A 428 10.04 -11.59 -50.78
CA LYS A 428 10.12 -12.72 -51.73
C LYS A 428 9.08 -13.81 -51.46
N GLY A 429 8.57 -13.91 -50.23
CA GLY A 429 7.61 -14.94 -49.81
C GLY A 429 6.22 -14.41 -49.46
N GLY A 430 5.96 -13.10 -49.66
CA GLY A 430 4.73 -12.44 -49.24
C GLY A 430 3.58 -12.52 -50.25
N ASP A 431 2.35 -12.31 -49.78
CA ASP A 431 1.22 -12.03 -50.65
C ASP A 431 1.32 -10.62 -51.29
N LEU A 432 0.44 -10.33 -52.25
CA LEU A 432 0.51 -9.09 -53.03
C LEU A 432 0.33 -7.81 -52.17
N GLU A 433 -0.47 -7.88 -51.12
CA GLU A 433 -0.76 -6.75 -50.23
C GLU A 433 0.44 -6.48 -49.32
N PHE A 434 0.95 -7.52 -48.67
CA PHE A 434 2.15 -7.46 -47.84
C PHE A 434 3.39 -7.00 -48.64
N CYS A 435 3.52 -7.45 -49.90
CA CYS A 435 4.61 -6.99 -50.77
C CYS A 435 4.54 -5.48 -51.08
N ARG A 436 3.33 -4.91 -51.18
CA ARG A 436 3.15 -3.45 -51.40
C ARG A 436 3.56 -2.65 -50.17
N GLU A 437 3.20 -3.13 -48.98
CA GLU A 437 3.61 -2.51 -47.72
C GLU A 437 5.13 -2.54 -47.54
N LEU A 438 5.75 -3.71 -47.73
CA LEU A 438 7.20 -3.87 -47.68
C LEU A 438 7.93 -2.97 -48.69
N SER A 439 7.38 -2.80 -49.90
CA SER A 439 7.99 -1.93 -50.91
C SER A 439 7.97 -0.45 -50.50
N ARG A 440 6.90 0.00 -49.83
CA ARG A 440 6.84 1.36 -49.26
C ARG A 440 7.82 1.52 -48.10
N ALA A 441 7.90 0.52 -47.24
CA ALA A 441 8.80 0.49 -46.09
C ALA A 441 10.28 0.54 -46.50
N ILE A 442 10.70 -0.28 -47.48
CA ILE A 442 12.06 -0.28 -48.02
C ILE A 442 12.41 1.09 -48.62
N ALA A 443 11.49 1.68 -49.40
CA ALA A 443 11.69 3.00 -49.98
C ALA A 443 11.84 4.09 -48.91
N LYS A 444 11.06 4.03 -47.82
CA LYS A 444 11.19 4.94 -46.66
C LYS A 444 12.55 4.76 -45.97
N LEU A 445 12.97 3.52 -45.70
CA LEU A 445 14.25 3.25 -45.02
C LEU A 445 15.45 3.81 -45.82
N GLN A 446 15.42 3.66 -47.14
CA GLN A 446 16.45 4.17 -48.07
C GLN A 446 16.54 5.71 -48.11
N THR A 447 15.46 6.43 -47.80
CA THR A 447 15.49 7.91 -47.76
C THR A 447 15.94 8.46 -46.41
N THR A 448 15.73 7.71 -45.31
CA THR A 448 16.18 8.09 -43.97
C THR A 448 17.67 7.81 -43.70
N ASN A 449 18.27 6.82 -44.38
CA ASN A 449 19.70 6.50 -44.32
C ASN A 449 20.29 6.48 -45.73
N PRO A 450 20.75 7.63 -46.27
CA PRO A 450 21.41 7.70 -47.57
C PRO A 450 22.76 6.98 -47.61
#